data_AF-A0AA43CDR8-F1
#
_entry.id   AF-A0AA43CDR8-F1
#
_cell.length_a   1.000
_cell.length_b   1.000
_cell.length_c   1.000
_cell.angle_alpha   90.00
_cell.angle_beta   90.00
_cell.angle_gamma   90.00
#
_symmetry.space_group_name_H-M   'P 1'
#
loop_
_entity.id
_entity.type
_entity.pdbx_description
1 polymer ?
#
loop_
_entity_poly.entity_id
_entity_poly.type
_entity_poly.pdbx_seq_one_letter_code
_entity_poly.pdbx_strand_id
1 'polypeptide(L)'
;MTSMKQIGLILVLLVSSTVFAADVTYRVTFEATWSSTTHPNSFPPNPHFSPPVGAAHNDDAVFWSVGSLASDGIESMAETGATGTMVSEIGDAIALGQVFGAAVIAGGVGSPGIVARDFDITLEYSRFTFVTMIAPSPDWFVGTSGLELRVNGLWRDNLVIDLYVHDAGTDSGPSYVSTNFNTNPAIPISVIDTPPLATGGYAPPVGTYTFAVQAVEGRPPYDDDDMDGWTNLREAGVGTDPFLEDTDVDTIFDPVDNCPTLANGSQLDFDSDKIGDLCDNCPSTANASQSDGNDDGLGDHCDLGDGRVLFTSVTRTSQSWQNDSAFSDYNVYRGNLQVLRGGGEYTQDPAAGDVETFCGVGTASLNDGYLPAPGSGVFYLVTGIVGTTEQSLGENSDGVSRPNSRPCP
;
A
#
# COMPACT_ATOMS: atom_id res chain seq x y z
N MET A 1 54.39 52.11 4.56
CA MET A 1 54.64 50.85 3.82
C MET A 1 53.73 49.79 4.41
N THR A 2 52.86 49.26 3.54
CA THR A 2 52.07 48.02 3.65
C THR A 2 51.16 47.78 4.86
N SER A 3 49.88 48.14 4.69
CA SER A 3 48.73 47.59 5.42
C SER A 3 48.48 46.14 4.95
N MET A 4 48.55 45.19 5.88
CA MET A 4 48.13 43.81 5.66
C MET A 4 46.59 43.75 5.69
N LYS A 5 45.98 43.41 4.55
CA LYS A 5 44.57 43.00 4.49
C LYS A 5 44.48 41.52 4.88
N GLN A 6 43.80 41.22 5.97
CA GLN A 6 43.33 39.86 6.28
C GLN A 6 42.28 39.48 5.23
N ILE A 7 42.61 38.49 4.40
CA ILE A 7 41.64 37.84 3.51
C ILE A 7 41.08 36.67 4.32
N GLY A 8 39.87 36.82 4.85
CA GLY A 8 39.11 35.73 5.43
C GLY A 8 38.62 34.81 4.32
N LEU A 9 39.11 33.58 4.29
CA LEU A 9 38.58 32.52 3.43
C LEU A 9 37.29 32.00 4.08
N ILE A 10 36.14 32.43 3.58
CA ILE A 10 34.85 31.82 3.95
C ILE A 10 34.78 30.49 3.18
N LEU A 11 35.02 29.40 3.91
CA LEU A 11 34.74 28.06 3.43
C LEU A 11 33.22 27.87 3.53
N VAL A 12 32.50 28.11 2.43
CA VAL A 12 31.11 27.69 2.32
C VAL A 12 31.13 26.17 2.16
N LEU A 13 30.90 25.43 3.25
CA LEU A 13 30.56 24.02 3.17
C LEU A 13 29.16 23.96 2.54
N LEU A 14 29.10 23.77 1.22
CA LEU A 14 27.89 23.27 0.58
C LEU A 14 27.75 21.82 1.01
N VAL A 15 27.00 21.57 2.08
CA VAL A 15 26.47 20.23 2.36
C VAL A 15 25.44 19.97 1.27
N SER A 16 25.90 19.39 0.16
CA SER A 16 25.01 18.80 -0.82
C SER A 16 24.45 17.55 -0.16
N SER A 17 23.27 17.66 0.44
CA SER A 17 22.48 16.52 0.92
C SER A 17 21.93 15.76 -0.29
N THR A 18 22.81 15.14 -1.07
CA THR A 18 22.40 14.10 -2.01
C THR A 18 22.12 12.88 -1.17
N VAL A 19 20.84 12.66 -0.83
CA VAL A 19 20.36 11.36 -0.39
C VAL A 19 20.52 10.45 -1.60
N PHE A 20 21.64 9.71 -1.66
CA PHE A 20 21.76 8.63 -2.61
C PHE A 20 20.85 7.52 -2.12
N ALA A 21 19.70 7.33 -2.76
CA ALA A 21 18.97 6.10 -2.58
C ALA A 21 19.89 4.97 -3.08
N ALA A 22 20.26 4.05 -2.19
CA ALA A 22 21.11 2.91 -2.51
C ALA A 22 20.25 1.68 -2.77
N ASP A 23 20.84 0.65 -3.38
CA ASP A 23 20.17 -0.64 -3.60
C ASP A 23 19.85 -1.30 -2.24
N VAL A 24 18.82 -2.14 -2.18
CA VAL A 24 18.28 -2.70 -0.93
C VAL A 24 18.06 -4.20 -1.06
N THR A 25 18.31 -4.93 0.01
CA THR A 25 17.85 -6.31 0.17
C THR A 25 16.57 -6.29 0.99
N TYR A 26 15.49 -6.83 0.42
CA TYR A 26 14.23 -7.09 1.13
C TYR A 26 14.11 -8.57 1.48
N ARG A 27 13.45 -8.85 2.60
CA ARG A 27 12.84 -10.15 2.88
C ARG A 27 11.36 -10.08 2.53
N VAL A 28 10.93 -10.88 1.55
CA VAL A 28 9.49 -11.15 1.35
C VAL A 28 9.11 -12.37 2.19
N THR A 29 8.12 -12.20 3.05
CA THR A 29 7.50 -13.28 3.84
C THR A 29 6.10 -13.52 3.31
N PHE A 30 5.84 -14.74 2.86
CA PHE A 30 4.51 -15.21 2.54
C PHE A 30 3.89 -15.93 3.73
N GLU A 31 2.82 -15.37 4.27
CA GLU A 31 1.98 -16.02 5.28
C GLU A 31 0.67 -16.47 4.63
N ALA A 32 0.53 -17.78 4.44
CA ALA A 32 -0.69 -18.41 3.94
C ALA A 32 -1.71 -18.58 5.08
N THR A 33 -2.90 -18.00 4.91
CA THR A 33 -4.00 -18.02 5.91
C THR A 33 -5.25 -18.75 5.39
N TRP A 34 -5.20 -19.28 4.16
CA TRP A 34 -6.26 -20.09 3.59
C TRP A 34 -6.49 -21.37 4.40
N SER A 35 -7.66 -21.48 5.01
CA SER A 35 -8.02 -22.55 5.94
C SER A 35 -9.51 -22.87 5.83
N SER A 36 -9.93 -24.00 6.38
CA SER A 36 -11.35 -24.35 6.49
C SER A 36 -12.16 -23.37 7.35
N THR A 37 -11.49 -22.51 8.13
CA THR A 37 -12.13 -21.47 8.94
C THR A 37 -12.33 -20.20 8.12
N THR A 38 -11.34 -19.78 7.34
CA THR A 38 -11.42 -18.56 6.51
C THR A 38 -12.23 -18.80 5.23
N HIS A 39 -12.15 -20.01 4.66
CA HIS A 39 -12.78 -20.39 3.40
C HIS A 39 -13.48 -21.75 3.53
N PRO A 40 -14.59 -21.85 4.28
CA PRO A 40 -15.21 -23.12 4.66
C PRO A 40 -15.85 -23.89 3.49
N ASN A 41 -16.22 -23.20 2.41
CA ASN A 41 -16.98 -23.81 1.31
C ASN A 41 -16.08 -24.74 0.49
N SER A 42 -16.40 -26.04 0.53
CA SER A 42 -15.70 -27.08 -0.24
C SER A 42 -14.18 -27.10 -0.02
N PHE A 43 -13.72 -26.70 1.17
CA PHE A 43 -12.30 -26.60 1.49
C PHE A 43 -11.57 -27.93 1.17
N PRO A 44 -10.50 -27.91 0.36
CA PRO A 44 -9.92 -29.12 -0.19
C PRO A 44 -9.00 -29.85 0.80
N PRO A 45 -8.76 -31.16 0.59
CA PRO A 45 -7.70 -31.88 1.29
C PRO A 45 -6.31 -31.41 0.82
N ASN A 46 -5.33 -31.43 1.73
CA ASN A 46 -3.94 -31.02 1.47
C ASN A 46 -3.80 -29.61 0.85
N PRO A 47 -4.41 -28.57 1.45
CA PRO A 47 -4.30 -27.21 0.96
C PRO A 47 -2.84 -26.73 1.05
N HIS A 48 -2.32 -26.21 -0.05
CA HIS A 48 -0.95 -25.71 -0.14
C HIS A 48 -0.82 -24.65 -1.22
N PHE A 49 0.35 -24.04 -1.29
CA PHE A 49 0.76 -23.15 -2.34
C PHE A 49 2.02 -23.70 -3.00
N SER A 50 2.13 -23.51 -4.32
CA SER A 50 3.35 -23.87 -5.05
C SER A 50 4.54 -23.01 -4.58
N PRO A 51 5.78 -23.33 -4.98
CA PRO A 51 6.91 -22.43 -4.81
C PRO A 51 6.60 -21.05 -5.42
N PRO A 52 6.57 -19.97 -4.61
CA PRO A 52 6.43 -18.63 -5.15
C PRO A 52 7.60 -18.29 -6.07
N VAL A 53 7.31 -17.70 -7.23
CA VAL A 53 8.27 -17.34 -8.29
C VAL A 53 8.04 -15.92 -8.79
N GLY A 54 9.11 -15.20 -9.09
CA GLY A 54 9.02 -13.84 -9.63
C GLY A 54 10.36 -13.12 -9.68
N ALA A 55 10.33 -11.79 -9.78
CA ALA A 55 11.54 -10.98 -9.93
C ALA A 55 11.32 -9.50 -9.57
N ALA A 56 12.43 -8.81 -9.27
CA ALA A 56 12.51 -7.35 -9.25
C ALA A 56 12.74 -6.83 -10.68
N HIS A 57 12.00 -5.82 -11.09
CA HIS A 57 11.96 -5.36 -12.47
C HIS A 57 11.66 -3.86 -12.60
N ASN A 58 11.80 -3.33 -13.81
CA ASN A 58 11.43 -1.95 -14.14
C ASN A 58 10.02 -1.91 -14.75
N ASP A 59 9.54 -0.72 -15.11
CA ASP A 59 8.19 -0.52 -15.66
C ASP A 59 7.96 -1.18 -17.03
N ASP A 60 9.01 -1.59 -17.74
CA ASP A 60 8.90 -2.22 -19.06
C ASP A 60 8.55 -3.71 -18.99
N ALA A 61 8.75 -4.35 -17.84
CA ALA A 61 8.38 -5.76 -17.61
C ALA A 61 6.97 -5.87 -17.02
N VAL A 62 6.11 -6.62 -17.70
CA VAL A 62 4.78 -7.02 -17.20
C VAL A 62 4.66 -8.53 -17.35
N PHE A 63 4.57 -9.23 -16.22
CA PHE A 63 4.45 -10.69 -16.21
C PHE A 63 3.01 -11.17 -16.20
N TRP A 64 2.11 -10.40 -15.60
CA TRP A 64 0.67 -10.67 -15.61
C TRP A 64 -0.12 -9.42 -15.23
N SER A 65 -1.37 -9.34 -15.69
CA SER A 65 -2.31 -8.30 -15.30
C SER A 65 -3.74 -8.78 -15.47
N VAL A 66 -4.64 -8.38 -14.59
CA VAL A 66 -6.08 -8.63 -14.74
C VAL A 66 -6.55 -8.05 -16.08
N GLY A 67 -7.36 -8.81 -16.81
CA GLY A 67 -7.83 -8.45 -18.14
C GLY A 67 -6.85 -8.73 -19.28
N SER A 68 -5.68 -9.28 -19.00
CA SER A 68 -4.73 -9.79 -20.01
C SER A 68 -4.75 -11.31 -20.07
N LEU A 69 -4.32 -11.90 -21.19
CA LEU A 69 -4.12 -13.35 -21.28
C LEU A 69 -2.92 -13.76 -20.43
N ALA A 70 -3.01 -14.93 -19.78
CA ALA A 70 -1.87 -15.53 -19.09
C ALA A 70 -0.73 -15.83 -20.08
N SER A 71 0.52 -15.64 -19.62
CA SER A 71 1.69 -16.17 -20.32
C SER A 71 1.78 -17.69 -20.13
N ASP A 72 2.62 -18.36 -20.93
CA ASP A 72 2.90 -19.79 -20.76
C ASP A 72 3.47 -20.07 -19.35
N GLY A 73 4.22 -19.12 -18.79
CA GLY A 73 4.75 -19.14 -17.42
C GLY A 73 3.66 -19.10 -16.36
N ILE A 74 2.69 -18.19 -16.49
CA ILE A 74 1.55 -18.07 -15.58
C ILE A 74 0.65 -19.30 -15.68
N GLU A 75 0.30 -19.75 -16.89
CA GLU A 75 -0.49 -20.97 -17.13
C GLU A 75 0.18 -22.18 -16.46
N SER A 76 1.46 -22.41 -16.78
CA SER A 76 2.20 -23.56 -16.23
C SER A 76 2.27 -23.51 -14.70
N MET A 77 2.50 -22.33 -14.11
CA MET A 77 2.56 -22.15 -12.67
C MET A 77 1.19 -22.36 -12.02
N ALA A 78 0.13 -21.78 -12.58
CA ALA A 78 -1.21 -21.81 -12.00
C ALA A 78 -1.90 -23.18 -12.11
N GLU A 79 -1.57 -23.99 -13.12
CA GLU A 79 -2.16 -25.33 -13.27
C GLU A 79 -1.34 -26.44 -12.59
N THR A 80 -0.02 -26.28 -12.51
CA THR A 80 0.87 -27.38 -12.09
C THR A 80 1.78 -27.06 -10.92
N GLY A 81 1.88 -25.77 -10.56
CA GLY A 81 2.84 -25.27 -9.58
C GLY A 81 4.29 -25.26 -10.08
N ALA A 82 4.54 -25.60 -11.36
CA ALA A 82 5.87 -25.58 -11.95
C ALA A 82 6.34 -24.15 -12.24
N THR A 83 7.58 -23.84 -11.87
CA THR A 83 8.15 -22.49 -12.03
C THR A 83 9.08 -22.36 -13.24
N GLY A 84 9.40 -23.47 -13.92
CA GLY A 84 10.45 -23.50 -14.96
C GLY A 84 10.17 -22.58 -16.15
N THR A 85 8.93 -22.56 -16.65
CA THR A 85 8.54 -21.70 -17.78
C THR A 85 8.59 -20.23 -17.39
N MET A 86 8.05 -19.88 -16.22
CA MET A 86 8.13 -18.52 -15.66
C MET A 86 9.59 -18.06 -15.46
N VAL A 87 10.48 -18.95 -15.00
CA VAL A 87 11.92 -18.65 -14.88
C VAL A 87 12.55 -18.39 -16.25
N SER A 88 12.10 -19.07 -17.31
CA SER A 88 12.56 -18.79 -18.69
C SER A 88 12.10 -17.42 -19.17
N GLU A 89 10.84 -17.05 -18.93
CA GLU A 89 10.28 -15.73 -19.28
C GLU A 89 11.02 -14.60 -18.55
N ILE A 90 11.31 -14.79 -17.26
CA ILE A 90 12.16 -13.87 -16.50
C ILE A 90 13.57 -13.80 -17.11
N GLY A 91 14.14 -14.94 -17.53
CA GLY A 91 15.41 -15.01 -18.25
C GLY A 91 15.45 -14.16 -19.52
N ASP A 92 14.38 -14.21 -20.31
CA ASP A 92 14.24 -13.39 -21.51
C ASP A 92 14.12 -11.90 -21.17
N ALA A 93 13.36 -11.55 -20.12
CA ALA A 93 13.25 -10.17 -19.64
C ALA A 93 14.58 -9.61 -19.08
N ILE A 94 15.41 -10.45 -18.45
CA ILE A 94 16.79 -10.08 -18.07
C ILE A 94 17.61 -9.74 -19.31
N ALA A 95 17.53 -10.54 -20.38
CA ALA A 95 18.26 -10.28 -21.62
C ALA A 95 17.83 -8.98 -22.32
N LEU A 96 16.62 -8.51 -22.04
CA LEU A 96 16.09 -7.22 -22.49
C LEU A 96 16.43 -6.05 -21.54
N GLY A 97 17.09 -6.31 -20.41
CA GLY A 97 17.42 -5.31 -19.41
C GLY A 97 16.23 -4.82 -18.60
N GLN A 98 15.15 -5.62 -18.51
CA GLN A 98 13.91 -5.26 -17.82
C GLN A 98 13.85 -5.80 -16.38
N VAL A 99 14.68 -6.78 -16.06
CA VAL A 99 14.74 -7.46 -14.76
C VAL A 99 16.13 -7.35 -14.17
N PHE A 100 16.19 -7.19 -12.85
CA PHE A 100 17.42 -7.27 -12.07
C PHE A 100 17.66 -8.67 -11.52
N GLY A 101 18.90 -9.14 -11.63
CA GLY A 101 19.32 -10.40 -11.01
C GLY A 101 18.63 -11.62 -11.64
N ALA A 102 18.60 -12.73 -10.89
CA ALA A 102 17.93 -13.96 -11.30
C ALA A 102 16.51 -14.02 -10.74
N ALA A 103 15.67 -14.91 -11.31
CA ALA A 103 14.36 -15.21 -10.74
C ALA A 103 14.46 -15.59 -9.25
N VAL A 104 13.60 -14.99 -8.45
CA VAL A 104 13.44 -15.28 -7.02
C VAL A 104 12.49 -16.46 -6.89
N ILE A 105 12.90 -17.49 -6.16
CA ILE A 105 12.08 -18.68 -5.89
C ILE A 105 12.13 -19.00 -4.40
N ALA A 106 10.97 -19.12 -3.77
CA ALA A 106 10.84 -19.59 -2.39
C ALA A 106 10.38 -21.06 -2.34
N GLY A 107 10.40 -21.68 -1.16
CA GLY A 107 9.83 -23.01 -0.98
C GLY A 107 8.30 -22.99 -1.11
N GLY A 108 7.71 -24.07 -1.64
CA GLY A 108 6.26 -24.25 -1.51
C GLY A 108 5.86 -24.37 -0.04
N VAL A 109 4.62 -23.99 0.28
CA VAL A 109 4.16 -23.88 1.67
C VAL A 109 2.79 -24.55 1.84
N GLY A 110 2.62 -25.31 2.93
CA GLY A 110 1.29 -25.80 3.30
C GLY A 110 0.39 -24.64 3.75
N SER A 111 -0.92 -24.85 3.77
CA SER A 111 -1.86 -23.81 4.21
C SER A 111 -2.70 -24.26 5.42
N PRO A 112 -2.66 -23.52 6.54
CA PRO A 112 -1.83 -22.34 6.80
C PRO A 112 -0.33 -22.65 6.89
N GLY A 113 0.52 -21.66 6.64
CA GLY A 113 1.97 -21.81 6.71
C GLY A 113 2.73 -20.55 6.32
N ILE A 114 4.05 -20.55 6.55
CA ILE A 114 4.91 -19.39 6.28
C ILE A 114 6.15 -19.82 5.49
N VAL A 115 6.54 -19.02 4.51
CA VAL A 115 7.84 -19.12 3.83
C VAL A 115 8.40 -17.73 3.59
N ALA A 116 9.71 -17.56 3.65
CA ALA A 116 10.37 -16.28 3.39
C ALA A 116 11.53 -16.45 2.42
N ARG A 117 11.84 -15.36 1.70
CA ARG A 117 12.99 -15.29 0.80
C ARG A 117 13.53 -13.87 0.73
N ASP A 118 14.86 -13.77 0.70
CA ASP A 118 15.53 -12.50 0.50
C ASP A 118 15.74 -12.26 -1.00
N PHE A 119 15.59 -11.00 -1.42
CA PHE A 119 15.82 -10.55 -2.78
C PHE A 119 16.41 -9.15 -2.79
N ASP A 120 17.27 -8.90 -3.77
CA ASP A 120 17.91 -7.60 -3.96
C ASP A 120 17.10 -6.78 -4.96
N ILE A 121 17.00 -5.49 -4.68
CA ILE A 121 16.29 -4.52 -5.50
C ILE A 121 17.14 -3.27 -5.66
N THR A 122 17.03 -2.64 -6.81
CA THR A 122 17.82 -1.44 -7.14
C THR A 122 16.91 -0.29 -7.50
N LEU A 123 17.48 0.91 -7.58
CA LEU A 123 16.71 2.10 -7.96
C LEU A 123 16.09 2.01 -9.36
N GLU A 124 16.73 1.28 -10.27
CA GLU A 124 16.27 1.12 -11.66
C GLU A 124 15.19 0.04 -11.78
N TYR A 125 15.20 -0.94 -10.87
CA TYR A 125 14.33 -2.11 -10.91
C TYR A 125 13.46 -2.18 -9.66
N SER A 126 12.73 -1.11 -9.34
CA SER A 126 11.99 -0.92 -8.08
C SER A 126 10.62 -1.61 -8.00
N ARG A 127 10.18 -2.26 -9.08
CA ARG A 127 8.93 -3.02 -9.14
C ARG A 127 9.15 -4.47 -8.76
N PHE A 128 8.15 -5.11 -8.16
CA PHE A 128 8.24 -6.51 -7.78
C PHE A 128 6.98 -7.31 -8.15
N THR A 129 7.19 -8.38 -8.91
CA THR A 129 6.17 -9.38 -9.22
C THR A 129 6.56 -10.68 -8.55
N PHE A 130 5.62 -11.30 -7.85
CA PHE A 130 5.81 -12.60 -7.20
C PHE A 130 4.49 -13.34 -7.15
N VAL A 131 4.44 -14.54 -7.73
CA VAL A 131 3.22 -15.30 -7.95
C VAL A 131 3.35 -16.73 -7.44
N THR A 132 2.24 -17.29 -6.97
CA THR A 132 2.16 -18.67 -6.49
C THR A 132 0.78 -19.25 -6.75
N MET A 133 0.73 -20.53 -7.10
CA MET A 133 -0.50 -21.29 -7.29
C MET A 133 -1.16 -21.53 -5.94
N ILE A 134 -2.48 -21.47 -5.88
CA ILE A 134 -3.26 -22.02 -4.78
C ILE A 134 -3.67 -23.45 -5.14
N ALA A 135 -3.45 -24.42 -4.23
CA ALA A 135 -3.49 -25.83 -4.59
C ALA A 135 -4.26 -26.69 -3.57
N PRO A 136 -5.08 -27.65 -4.01
CA PRO A 136 -5.42 -27.92 -5.41
C PRO A 136 -6.36 -26.84 -5.99
N SER A 137 -6.19 -26.55 -7.26
CA SER A 137 -7.09 -25.71 -8.06
C SER A 137 -6.97 -26.07 -9.55
N PRO A 138 -7.89 -25.59 -10.41
CA PRO A 138 -7.77 -25.72 -11.87
C PRO A 138 -6.57 -24.92 -12.40
N ASP A 139 -6.60 -23.60 -12.25
CA ASP A 139 -5.60 -22.65 -12.76
C ASP A 139 -5.54 -21.37 -11.88
N TRP A 140 -5.76 -21.54 -10.57
CA TRP A 140 -5.90 -20.40 -9.67
C TRP A 140 -4.56 -20.04 -9.03
N PHE A 141 -4.31 -18.74 -8.90
CA PHE A 141 -3.07 -18.22 -8.32
C PHE A 141 -3.27 -16.93 -7.55
N VAL A 142 -2.27 -16.56 -6.74
CA VAL A 142 -2.18 -15.26 -6.05
C VAL A 142 -0.82 -14.64 -6.30
N GLY A 143 -0.70 -13.33 -6.11
CA GLY A 143 0.60 -12.67 -6.18
C GLY A 143 0.52 -11.17 -6.34
N THR A 144 1.69 -10.55 -6.48
CA THR A 144 1.84 -9.14 -6.87
C THR A 144 2.12 -9.05 -8.37
N SER A 145 1.70 -7.95 -8.98
CA SER A 145 2.09 -7.55 -10.34
C SER A 145 2.64 -6.12 -10.28
N GLY A 146 3.91 -5.93 -10.64
CA GLY A 146 4.53 -4.61 -10.71
C GLY A 146 4.39 -3.78 -9.43
N LEU A 147 4.50 -4.41 -8.25
CA LEU A 147 4.38 -3.70 -6.97
C LEU A 147 5.55 -2.74 -6.81
N GLU A 148 5.27 -1.44 -6.73
CA GLU A 148 6.30 -0.45 -6.40
C GLU A 148 6.73 -0.59 -4.95
N LEU A 149 8.03 -0.69 -4.69
CA LEU A 149 8.58 -0.72 -3.33
C LEU A 149 9.10 0.64 -2.86
N ARG A 150 9.05 1.67 -3.72
CA ARG A 150 9.44 3.04 -3.39
C ARG A 150 8.28 4.03 -3.37
N VAL A 151 8.34 5.02 -2.49
CA VAL A 151 7.40 6.16 -2.47
C VAL A 151 8.20 7.43 -2.31
N ASN A 152 7.93 8.44 -3.14
CA ASN A 152 8.61 9.74 -3.09
C ASN A 152 10.15 9.60 -3.14
N GLY A 153 10.65 8.58 -3.84
CA GLY A 153 12.07 8.29 -3.97
C GLY A 153 12.69 7.45 -2.84
N LEU A 154 11.96 7.18 -1.76
CA LEU A 154 12.41 6.40 -0.59
C LEU A 154 11.92 4.96 -0.64
N TRP A 155 12.68 4.04 -0.05
CA TRP A 155 12.28 2.63 0.13
C TRP A 155 11.22 2.50 1.24
N ARG A 156 10.24 1.60 1.06
CA ARG A 156 9.27 1.28 2.11
C ARG A 156 9.86 0.27 3.08
N ASP A 157 10.08 0.63 4.35
CA ASP A 157 10.74 -0.26 5.32
C ASP A 157 9.96 -1.54 5.64
N ASN A 158 8.64 -1.41 5.77
CA ASN A 158 7.72 -2.52 6.00
C ASN A 158 6.43 -2.31 5.20
N LEU A 159 6.13 -3.24 4.30
CA LEU A 159 4.93 -3.21 3.47
C LEU A 159 4.21 -4.55 3.56
N VAL A 160 2.92 -4.52 3.92
CA VAL A 160 2.07 -5.70 3.97
C VAL A 160 1.03 -5.62 2.86
N ILE A 161 0.95 -6.67 2.06
CA ILE A 161 0.01 -6.79 0.92
C ILE A 161 -0.89 -7.99 1.14
N ASP A 162 -2.20 -7.75 1.13
CA ASP A 162 -3.21 -8.81 1.11
C ASP A 162 -3.26 -9.49 -0.26
N LEU A 163 -3.32 -10.82 -0.26
CA LEU A 163 -3.30 -11.63 -1.48
C LEU A 163 -4.70 -12.18 -1.80
N TYR A 164 -5.22 -11.77 -2.95
CA TYR A 164 -6.49 -12.23 -3.50
C TYR A 164 -6.26 -13.24 -4.63
N VAL A 165 -7.22 -14.15 -4.80
CA VAL A 165 -7.12 -15.23 -5.80
C VAL A 165 -7.59 -14.76 -7.17
N HIS A 166 -6.82 -15.15 -8.17
CA HIS A 166 -7.07 -14.91 -9.58
C HIS A 166 -7.21 -16.23 -10.32
N ASP A 167 -8.02 -16.22 -11.36
CA ASP A 167 -8.21 -17.29 -12.35
C ASP A 167 -7.34 -16.95 -13.57
N ALA A 168 -6.49 -17.88 -14.01
CA ALA A 168 -5.58 -17.65 -15.13
C ALA A 168 -6.29 -17.64 -16.49
N GLY A 169 -7.50 -18.19 -16.57
CA GLY A 169 -8.31 -18.27 -17.77
C GLY A 169 -7.91 -19.41 -18.71
N THR A 170 -7.22 -20.43 -18.20
CA THR A 170 -6.66 -21.56 -18.94
C THR A 170 -7.30 -22.91 -18.56
N ASP A 171 -7.95 -23.02 -17.40
CA ASP A 171 -8.74 -24.20 -17.00
C ASP A 171 -10.12 -23.83 -16.42
N SER A 172 -11.19 -24.36 -17.01
CA SER A 172 -12.59 -24.06 -16.69
C SER A 172 -13.15 -24.90 -15.52
N GLY A 173 -12.30 -25.54 -14.72
CA GLY A 173 -12.72 -26.31 -13.54
C GLY A 173 -13.45 -25.43 -12.49
N PRO A 174 -14.68 -25.76 -12.06
CA PRO A 174 -15.45 -24.88 -11.17
C PRO A 174 -15.11 -25.02 -9.67
N SER A 175 -14.16 -25.88 -9.31
CA SER A 175 -13.85 -26.24 -7.92
C SER A 175 -12.38 -26.61 -7.73
N TYR A 176 -11.89 -26.55 -6.50
CA TYR A 176 -10.50 -26.88 -6.14
C TYR A 176 -10.00 -28.23 -6.68
N VAL A 177 -10.86 -29.26 -6.72
CA VAL A 177 -10.48 -30.64 -7.09
C VAL A 177 -11.07 -31.07 -8.43
N SER A 178 -11.42 -30.10 -9.28
CA SER A 178 -11.94 -30.39 -10.61
C SER A 178 -10.88 -31.15 -11.41
N THR A 179 -11.33 -32.08 -12.25
CA THR A 179 -10.45 -32.63 -13.29
C THR A 179 -10.11 -31.52 -14.26
N ASN A 180 -8.90 -31.54 -14.84
CA ASN A 180 -8.50 -30.58 -15.87
C ASN A 180 -9.59 -30.42 -16.94
N PHE A 181 -9.96 -29.18 -17.19
CA PHE A 181 -10.90 -28.77 -18.21
C PHE A 181 -10.40 -27.52 -18.93
N ASN A 182 -9.37 -27.69 -19.78
CA ASN A 182 -8.80 -26.63 -20.59
C ASN A 182 -9.82 -25.64 -21.22
N THR A 183 -9.59 -24.35 -20.98
CA THR A 183 -10.37 -23.23 -21.51
C THR A 183 -9.91 -22.88 -22.93
N ASN A 184 -10.79 -23.05 -23.93
CA ASN A 184 -10.44 -22.80 -25.33
C ASN A 184 -11.54 -22.03 -26.09
N PRO A 185 -11.24 -20.80 -26.59
CA PRO A 185 -9.98 -20.08 -26.44
C PRO A 185 -9.72 -19.67 -24.99
N ALA A 186 -8.45 -19.51 -24.60
CA ALA A 186 -8.09 -18.94 -23.31
C ALA A 186 -8.77 -17.59 -23.11
N ILE A 187 -9.18 -17.31 -21.87
CA ILE A 187 -9.82 -16.05 -21.50
C ILE A 187 -8.86 -15.19 -20.66
N PRO A 188 -9.12 -13.88 -20.52
CA PRO A 188 -8.25 -13.04 -19.72
C PRO A 188 -8.28 -13.38 -18.22
N ILE A 189 -7.14 -13.17 -17.56
CA ILE A 189 -6.98 -13.30 -16.11
C ILE A 189 -8.06 -12.46 -15.41
N SER A 190 -8.71 -13.05 -14.41
CA SER A 190 -9.78 -12.39 -13.67
C SER A 190 -9.68 -12.65 -12.17
N VAL A 191 -10.28 -11.77 -11.36
CA VAL A 191 -10.36 -11.97 -9.91
C VAL A 191 -11.44 -13.00 -9.62
N ILE A 192 -11.17 -13.94 -8.71
CA ILE A 192 -12.19 -14.91 -8.27
C ILE A 192 -13.03 -14.28 -7.16
N ASP A 193 -14.25 -13.92 -7.51
CA ASP A 193 -15.28 -13.43 -6.60
C ASP A 193 -16.47 -14.39 -6.46
N THR A 194 -16.31 -15.62 -6.95
CA THR A 194 -17.32 -16.69 -6.91
C THR A 194 -16.96 -17.81 -5.94
N PRO A 195 -17.94 -18.62 -5.49
CA PRO A 195 -17.66 -19.86 -4.78
C PRO A 195 -16.71 -20.77 -5.59
N PRO A 196 -15.85 -21.57 -4.94
CA PRO A 196 -15.82 -21.84 -3.51
C PRO A 196 -15.02 -20.85 -2.65
N LEU A 197 -14.24 -19.95 -3.25
CA LEU A 197 -13.40 -18.99 -2.53
C LEU A 197 -14.21 -17.81 -1.98
N ALA A 198 -15.27 -17.40 -2.67
CA ALA A 198 -16.13 -16.32 -2.21
C ALA A 198 -17.41 -16.80 -1.51
N THR A 199 -17.85 -16.03 -0.52
CA THR A 199 -19.19 -16.18 0.10
C THR A 199 -19.91 -14.86 0.01
N GLY A 200 -21.05 -14.82 -0.70
CA GLY A 200 -21.69 -13.55 -1.02
C GLY A 200 -20.72 -12.66 -1.79
N GLY A 201 -20.26 -13.12 -2.95
CA GLY A 201 -19.43 -12.34 -3.89
C GLY A 201 -18.09 -11.82 -3.39
N TYR A 202 -17.74 -12.00 -2.11
CA TYR A 202 -16.47 -11.55 -1.55
C TYR A 202 -15.60 -12.76 -1.22
N ALA A 203 -14.41 -12.81 -1.82
CA ALA A 203 -13.33 -13.71 -1.44
C ALA A 203 -12.39 -12.95 -0.48
N PRO A 204 -12.28 -13.37 0.80
CA PRO A 204 -11.26 -12.81 1.68
C PRO A 204 -9.86 -13.14 1.17
N PRO A 205 -8.82 -12.40 1.61
CA PRO A 205 -7.46 -12.74 1.24
C PRO A 205 -7.09 -14.13 1.77
N VAL A 206 -6.25 -14.83 1.00
CA VAL A 206 -5.78 -16.19 1.31
C VAL A 206 -4.40 -16.22 1.96
N GLY A 207 -3.81 -15.03 2.13
CA GLY A 207 -2.52 -14.83 2.77
C GLY A 207 -2.04 -13.40 2.58
N THR A 208 -0.83 -13.13 3.05
CA THR A 208 -0.16 -11.83 2.91
C THR A 208 1.26 -11.99 2.40
N TYR A 209 1.74 -11.00 1.65
CA TYR A 209 3.18 -10.76 1.49
C TYR A 209 3.60 -9.59 2.37
N THR A 210 4.58 -9.84 3.23
CA THR A 210 5.26 -8.81 4.02
C THR A 210 6.65 -8.59 3.48
N PHE A 211 6.93 -7.37 3.04
CA PHE A 211 8.24 -6.92 2.57
C PHE A 211 8.91 -6.13 3.69
N ALA A 212 10.03 -6.64 4.20
CA ALA A 212 10.81 -5.97 5.22
C ALA A 212 12.24 -5.74 4.73
N VAL A 213 12.75 -4.51 4.82
CA VAL A 213 14.16 -4.20 4.52
C VAL A 213 15.07 -5.03 5.42
N GLN A 214 16.13 -5.60 4.85
CA GLN A 214 17.15 -6.38 5.58
C GLN A 214 18.53 -5.71 5.51
N ALA A 215 18.86 -5.09 4.38
CA ALA A 215 20.13 -4.40 4.19
C ALA A 215 20.00 -3.34 3.10
N VAL A 216 20.90 -2.35 3.13
CA VAL A 216 21.08 -1.34 2.07
C VAL A 216 22.52 -1.48 1.56
N GLU A 217 22.74 -1.61 0.25
CA GLU A 217 24.07 -1.79 -0.33
C GLU A 217 25.01 -0.64 0.09
N GLY A 218 26.16 -0.99 0.67
CA GLY A 218 27.10 -0.04 1.25
C GLY A 218 26.93 0.24 2.75
N ARG A 219 25.91 -0.34 3.41
CA ARG A 219 25.65 -0.22 4.85
C ARG A 219 25.69 -1.60 5.54
N PRO A 220 26.42 -1.80 6.65
CA PRO A 220 26.47 -3.08 7.37
C PRO A 220 25.08 -3.53 7.88
N PRO A 221 24.86 -4.84 8.09
CA PRO A 221 23.56 -5.43 8.47
C PRO A 221 23.12 -5.16 9.92
N TYR A 222 23.89 -4.39 10.69
CA TYR A 222 23.45 -3.82 11.97
C TYR A 222 23.55 -2.32 11.81
N ASP A 223 22.49 -1.79 11.22
CA ASP A 223 22.25 -0.37 11.08
C ASP A 223 21.61 0.13 12.38
N ASP A 224 22.25 -0.08 13.53
CA ASP A 224 21.80 0.28 14.89
C ASP A 224 23.07 0.66 15.66
N ASP A 225 23.56 1.87 15.38
CA ASP A 225 24.89 2.34 15.77
C ASP A 225 25.00 2.59 17.29
N ASP A 226 23.88 2.82 17.98
CA ASP A 226 23.78 3.05 19.42
C ASP A 226 23.21 1.85 20.21
N MET A 227 22.70 0.83 19.53
CA MET A 227 22.16 -0.42 20.10
C MET A 227 20.87 -0.25 20.91
N ASP A 228 20.05 0.75 20.59
CA ASP A 228 18.78 1.01 21.26
C ASP A 228 17.61 0.16 20.68
N GLY A 229 17.82 -0.46 19.52
CA GLY A 229 16.85 -1.30 18.82
C GLY A 229 16.03 -0.58 17.74
N TRP A 230 16.32 0.68 17.46
CA TRP A 230 15.98 1.35 16.20
C TRP A 230 17.11 1.18 15.22
N THR A 231 16.80 1.44 13.95
CA THR A 231 17.85 1.46 12.93
C THR A 231 18.23 2.87 12.60
N ASN A 232 19.47 3.14 12.17
CA ASN A 232 19.83 4.47 11.73
C ASN A 232 19.22 4.90 10.39
N LEU A 233 18.39 4.06 9.76
CA LEU A 233 17.40 4.51 8.77
C LEU A 233 16.12 5.02 9.44
N ARG A 234 15.60 4.28 10.44
CA ARG A 234 14.43 4.68 11.21
C ARG A 234 14.66 6.00 11.96
N GLU A 235 15.82 6.14 12.60
CA GLU A 235 16.18 7.34 13.35
C GLU A 235 16.25 8.56 12.42
N ALA A 236 16.87 8.43 11.25
CA ALA A 236 16.86 9.48 10.24
C ALA A 236 15.44 9.84 9.75
N GLY A 237 14.51 8.87 9.73
CA GLY A 237 13.12 9.08 9.32
C GLY A 237 12.27 9.81 10.36
N VAL A 238 12.54 9.61 11.66
CA VAL A 238 11.85 10.31 12.76
C VAL A 238 12.58 11.56 13.23
N GLY A 239 13.82 11.76 12.80
CA GLY A 239 14.65 12.93 13.15
C GLY A 239 15.54 12.74 14.38
N THR A 240 15.72 11.51 14.86
CA THR A 240 16.60 11.18 15.99
C THR A 240 18.07 10.99 15.58
N ASP A 241 19.00 11.10 16.55
CA ASP A 241 20.44 10.99 16.33
C ASP A 241 20.89 9.52 16.38
N PRO A 242 21.39 8.96 15.26
CA PRO A 242 21.77 7.56 15.13
C PRO A 242 22.89 7.05 16.05
N PHE A 243 23.46 7.92 16.88
CA PHE A 243 24.56 7.59 17.79
C PHE A 243 24.18 7.77 19.27
N LEU A 244 22.91 8.04 19.58
CA LEU A 244 22.43 8.37 20.91
C LEU A 244 21.13 7.63 21.25
N GLU A 245 21.19 6.72 22.24
CA GLU A 245 20.01 5.97 22.73
C GLU A 245 18.86 6.87 23.27
N ASP A 246 19.15 8.15 23.51
CA ASP A 246 18.25 9.20 24.03
C ASP A 246 18.65 10.50 23.34
N THR A 247 17.98 10.80 22.22
CA THR A 247 18.32 11.92 21.34
C THR A 247 18.14 13.27 22.02
N ASP A 248 17.06 13.44 22.79
CA ASP A 248 16.71 14.73 23.38
C ASP A 248 17.11 14.88 24.85
N VAL A 249 17.65 13.81 25.43
CA VAL A 249 18.27 13.74 26.76
C VAL A 249 17.26 13.98 27.87
N ASP A 250 16.05 13.43 27.72
CA ASP A 250 14.96 13.57 28.69
C ASP A 250 14.81 12.39 29.66
N THR A 251 15.68 11.38 29.53
CA THR A 251 15.73 10.10 30.26
C THR A 251 14.81 8.98 29.77
N ILE A 252 14.10 9.19 28.65
CA ILE A 252 13.33 8.19 27.94
C ILE A 252 14.07 7.85 26.64
N PHE A 253 14.27 6.56 26.34
CA PHE A 253 14.97 6.16 25.12
C PHE A 253 14.08 6.30 23.90
N ASP A 254 14.65 6.70 22.76
CA ASP A 254 13.96 6.96 21.50
C ASP A 254 12.89 5.89 21.15
N PRO A 255 13.13 4.57 21.37
CA PRO A 255 12.16 3.53 21.05
C PRO A 255 10.88 3.49 21.86
N VAL A 256 10.89 4.13 23.02
CA VAL A 256 9.77 4.17 23.96
C VAL A 256 9.34 5.61 24.26
N ASP A 257 9.98 6.59 23.63
CA ASP A 257 9.66 8.00 23.75
C ASP A 257 8.52 8.40 22.79
N ASN A 258 7.47 9.02 23.33
CA ASN A 258 6.37 9.55 22.53
C ASN A 258 6.67 10.93 21.88
N CYS A 259 7.80 11.56 22.21
CA CYS A 259 8.39 12.72 21.52
C CYS A 259 9.92 12.63 21.39
N PRO A 260 10.49 11.69 20.61
CA PRO A 260 11.93 11.35 20.60
C PRO A 260 12.93 12.49 20.29
N THR A 261 12.45 13.66 19.88
CA THR A 261 13.28 14.82 19.51
C THR A 261 12.99 16.05 20.37
N LEU A 262 12.05 15.97 21.32
CA LEU A 262 11.58 17.06 22.15
C LEU A 262 11.39 16.61 23.59
N ALA A 263 12.38 16.95 24.42
CA ALA A 263 12.45 16.49 25.81
C ALA A 263 11.17 16.69 26.60
N ASN A 264 10.50 15.59 26.96
CA ASN A 264 9.20 15.56 27.59
C ASN A 264 9.05 14.43 28.63
N GLY A 265 10.04 14.20 29.51
CA GLY A 265 10.11 13.03 30.42
C GLY A 265 8.91 12.73 31.35
N SER A 266 7.85 13.54 31.33
CA SER A 266 6.52 13.17 31.83
C SER A 266 5.73 12.22 30.92
N GLN A 267 6.08 12.11 29.63
CA GLN A 267 5.44 11.27 28.60
C GLN A 267 3.91 11.44 28.60
N LEU A 268 3.45 12.70 28.69
CA LEU A 268 2.03 13.01 28.62
C LEU A 268 1.55 12.80 27.18
N ASP A 269 0.40 12.15 27.05
CA ASP A 269 -0.30 11.84 25.80
C ASP A 269 -1.80 11.82 26.16
N PHE A 270 -2.46 12.97 25.97
CA PHE A 270 -3.80 13.24 26.48
C PHE A 270 -4.88 12.45 25.74
N ASP A 271 -4.72 12.22 24.44
CA ASP A 271 -5.69 11.51 23.61
C ASP A 271 -5.31 10.05 23.29
N SER A 272 -4.15 9.60 23.77
CA SER A 272 -3.65 8.23 23.72
C SER A 272 -3.36 7.70 22.32
N ASP A 273 -2.83 8.55 21.45
CA ASP A 273 -2.46 8.20 20.08
C ASP A 273 -0.98 7.79 19.89
N LYS A 274 -0.19 7.86 20.99
CA LYS A 274 1.25 7.57 21.10
C LYS A 274 2.17 8.69 20.64
N ILE A 275 1.65 9.87 20.32
CA ILE A 275 2.41 11.10 20.14
C ILE A 275 2.25 11.91 21.42
N GLY A 276 3.35 12.39 21.99
CA GLY A 276 3.28 13.14 23.24
C GLY A 276 2.69 14.54 23.04
N ASP A 277 2.01 15.06 24.05
CA ASP A 277 1.36 16.39 24.04
C ASP A 277 2.29 17.53 23.58
N LEU A 278 3.62 17.36 23.75
CA LEU A 278 4.63 18.36 23.38
C LEU A 278 4.93 18.40 21.88
N CYS A 279 4.83 17.26 21.19
CA CYS A 279 5.14 17.09 19.78
C CYS A 279 3.90 16.76 18.93
N ASP A 280 2.71 16.79 19.53
CA ASP A 280 1.44 16.53 18.87
C ASP A 280 0.83 17.81 18.28
N ASN A 281 0.56 17.81 16.98
CA ASN A 281 -0.15 18.89 16.28
C ASN A 281 -1.68 18.87 16.51
N CYS A 282 -2.21 17.85 17.18
CA CYS A 282 -3.58 17.75 17.67
C CYS A 282 -3.71 17.17 19.10
N PRO A 283 -3.25 17.87 20.17
CA PRO A 283 -3.13 17.36 21.56
C PRO A 283 -4.40 16.85 22.27
N SER A 284 -5.54 16.83 21.59
CA SER A 284 -6.81 16.35 22.14
C SER A 284 -7.61 15.52 21.15
N THR A 285 -7.04 15.19 19.99
CA THR A 285 -7.68 14.44 18.92
C THR A 285 -6.67 13.50 18.27
N ALA A 286 -6.74 12.23 18.68
CA ALA A 286 -5.81 11.19 18.26
C ALA A 286 -5.59 11.15 16.74
N ASN A 287 -4.34 11.33 16.32
CA ASN A 287 -3.96 11.46 14.92
C ASN A 287 -2.52 11.03 14.62
N ALA A 288 -2.03 9.94 15.22
CA ALA A 288 -0.67 9.36 15.15
C ALA A 288 0.16 9.53 13.86
N SER A 289 -0.47 9.70 12.69
CA SER A 289 0.19 10.11 11.45
C SER A 289 0.78 11.52 11.44
N GLN A 290 0.35 12.39 12.36
CA GLN A 290 0.72 13.82 12.45
C GLN A 290 0.58 14.58 11.12
N SER A 291 -0.38 14.16 10.29
CA SER A 291 -0.62 14.81 9.00
C SER A 291 -1.03 16.28 9.22
N ASP A 292 -0.34 17.19 8.54
CA ASP A 292 -0.64 18.60 8.44
C ASP A 292 -0.35 18.96 6.98
N GLY A 293 -1.38 18.99 6.15
CA GLY A 293 -1.16 19.14 4.72
C GLY A 293 -1.04 20.59 4.26
N ASN A 294 -1.20 21.57 5.15
CA ASN A 294 -1.04 22.99 4.85
C ASN A 294 0.20 23.61 5.54
N ASP A 295 0.90 22.83 6.38
CA ASP A 295 2.11 23.16 7.12
C ASP A 295 1.96 24.37 8.05
N ASP A 296 0.77 24.61 8.62
CA ASP A 296 0.52 25.73 9.55
C ASP A 296 0.73 25.37 11.02
N GLY A 297 0.97 24.09 11.32
CA GLY A 297 1.24 23.55 12.64
C GLY A 297 0.00 23.05 13.39
N LEU A 298 -1.19 23.13 12.80
CA LEU A 298 -2.39 22.43 13.26
C LEU A 298 -2.58 21.16 12.44
N GLY A 299 -2.73 20.03 13.11
CA GLY A 299 -2.92 18.78 12.40
C GLY A 299 -4.27 18.74 11.69
N ASP A 300 -4.27 18.11 10.52
CA ASP A 300 -5.43 17.87 9.66
C ASP A 300 -6.67 17.43 10.48
N HIS A 301 -6.49 16.59 11.51
CA HIS A 301 -7.58 16.01 12.31
C HIS A 301 -8.27 17.01 13.26
N CYS A 302 -7.61 18.10 13.64
CA CYS A 302 -8.10 19.10 14.58
C CYS A 302 -8.12 20.52 14.00
N ASP A 303 -7.59 20.72 12.80
CA ASP A 303 -7.74 21.96 12.06
C ASP A 303 -9.18 22.08 11.53
N LEU A 304 -9.92 23.05 12.04
CA LEU A 304 -11.32 23.29 11.68
C LEU A 304 -11.42 24.65 11.01
N GLY A 305 -11.33 24.69 9.68
CA GLY A 305 -11.46 25.91 8.89
C GLY A 305 -10.46 26.06 7.75
N ASP A 306 -9.67 25.03 7.45
CA ASP A 306 -8.67 25.05 6.37
C ASP A 306 -9.29 24.76 4.99
N GLY A 307 -10.56 24.35 4.96
CA GLY A 307 -11.24 23.99 3.73
C GLY A 307 -10.87 22.61 3.23
N ARG A 308 -10.42 21.70 4.10
CA ARG A 308 -10.28 20.27 3.83
C ARG A 308 -11.41 19.48 4.47
N VAL A 309 -11.71 18.33 3.87
CA VAL A 309 -12.72 17.41 4.39
C VAL A 309 -12.06 16.07 4.61
N LEU A 310 -11.89 15.70 5.88
CA LEU A 310 -11.30 14.43 6.28
C LEU A 310 -12.38 13.48 6.77
N PHE A 311 -12.38 12.25 6.28
CA PHE A 311 -13.27 11.22 6.80
C PHE A 311 -12.82 10.80 8.20
N THR A 312 -13.73 10.88 9.17
CA THR A 312 -13.49 10.50 10.57
C THR A 312 -13.98 9.09 10.87
N SER A 313 -15.00 8.62 10.15
CA SER A 313 -15.49 7.25 10.27
C SER A 313 -16.21 6.78 9.02
N VAL A 314 -15.89 5.58 8.55
CA VAL A 314 -16.60 4.95 7.43
C VAL A 314 -17.04 3.57 7.85
N THR A 315 -18.36 3.39 7.93
CA THR A 315 -19.00 2.09 8.11
C THR A 315 -19.78 1.73 6.85
N ARG A 316 -20.35 0.53 6.82
CA ARG A 316 -21.15 0.06 5.68
C ARG A 316 -22.34 0.96 5.35
N THR A 317 -22.90 1.68 6.33
CA THR A 317 -24.12 2.49 6.13
C THR A 317 -24.04 3.91 6.69
N SER A 318 -22.89 4.28 7.25
CA SER A 318 -22.69 5.57 7.90
C SER A 318 -21.30 6.08 7.56
N GLN A 319 -21.26 7.26 6.96
CA GLN A 319 -20.06 7.97 6.60
C GLN A 319 -20.05 9.26 7.40
N SER A 320 -18.95 9.52 8.10
CA SER A 320 -18.73 10.73 8.88
C SER A 320 -17.41 11.33 8.48
N TRP A 321 -17.38 12.65 8.46
CA TRP A 321 -16.19 13.45 8.19
C TRP A 321 -16.07 14.57 9.21
N GLN A 322 -14.97 15.29 9.15
CA GLN A 322 -14.70 16.43 9.98
C GLN A 322 -15.74 17.53 9.72
N ASN A 323 -16.29 18.09 10.80
CA ASN A 323 -17.20 19.21 10.69
C ASN A 323 -16.40 20.52 10.60
N ASP A 324 -15.87 20.77 9.42
CA ASP A 324 -15.00 21.91 9.15
C ASP A 324 -15.79 23.23 9.13
N SER A 325 -15.25 24.25 9.78
CA SER A 325 -15.94 25.53 9.96
C SER A 325 -15.96 26.41 8.71
N ALA A 326 -15.14 26.10 7.69
CA ALA A 326 -15.14 26.77 6.40
C ALA A 326 -16.37 26.40 5.56
N PHE A 327 -17.06 25.31 5.87
CA PHE A 327 -18.18 24.80 5.08
C PHE A 327 -19.54 25.01 5.77
N SER A 328 -20.53 25.47 5.01
CA SER A 328 -21.91 25.58 5.49
C SER A 328 -22.67 24.27 5.36
N ASP A 329 -22.36 23.50 4.31
CA ASP A 329 -23.01 22.26 3.93
C ASP A 329 -22.01 21.39 3.15
N TYR A 330 -22.37 20.14 2.89
CA TYR A 330 -21.55 19.20 2.13
C TYR A 330 -22.33 18.57 0.98
N ASN A 331 -21.64 18.21 -0.10
CA ASN A 331 -22.17 17.33 -1.13
C ASN A 331 -21.43 15.99 -1.08
N VAL A 332 -22.17 14.90 -1.16
CA VAL A 332 -21.63 13.53 -1.09
C VAL A 332 -21.95 12.78 -2.37
N TYR A 333 -20.93 12.13 -2.92
CA TYR A 333 -21.00 11.35 -4.15
C TYR A 333 -20.67 9.90 -3.84
N ARG A 334 -21.59 8.98 -4.10
CA ARG A 334 -21.35 7.54 -3.97
C ARG A 334 -21.14 6.92 -5.34
N GLY A 335 -19.94 6.41 -5.61
CA GLY A 335 -19.61 5.71 -6.84
C GLY A 335 -19.38 4.21 -6.65
N ASN A 336 -19.30 3.47 -7.76
CA ASN A 336 -19.09 2.02 -7.77
C ASN A 336 -17.59 1.66 -7.80
N LEU A 337 -17.15 0.86 -6.83
CA LEU A 337 -15.75 0.46 -6.68
C LEU A 337 -15.23 -0.41 -7.84
N GLN A 338 -16.08 -1.21 -8.49
CA GLN A 338 -15.67 -2.02 -9.64
C GLN A 338 -15.31 -1.14 -10.84
N VAL A 339 -16.06 -0.05 -11.05
CA VAL A 339 -15.74 0.94 -12.09
C VAL A 339 -14.40 1.62 -11.77
N LEU A 340 -14.10 1.84 -10.47
CA LEU A 340 -12.82 2.43 -10.04
C LEU A 340 -11.65 1.47 -10.33
N ARG A 341 -11.82 0.19 -10.03
CA ARG A 341 -10.78 -0.85 -10.22
C ARG A 341 -10.51 -1.16 -11.69
N GLY A 342 -11.53 -1.12 -12.56
CA GLY A 342 -11.38 -1.44 -13.98
C GLY A 342 -10.74 -0.33 -14.83
N GLY A 343 -10.72 0.92 -14.33
CA GLY A 343 -10.26 2.07 -15.09
C GLY A 343 -8.79 2.46 -14.88
N GLY A 344 -8.11 1.90 -13.88
CA GLY A 344 -6.72 2.25 -13.52
C GLY A 344 -6.52 3.67 -12.96
N GLU A 345 -7.50 4.56 -13.15
CA GLU A 345 -7.51 5.94 -12.67
C GLU A 345 -8.26 6.04 -11.35
N TYR A 346 -7.55 6.38 -10.27
CA TYR A 346 -8.09 6.67 -8.94
C TYR A 346 -8.84 8.03 -8.88
N THR A 347 -9.51 8.44 -9.95
CA THR A 347 -10.06 9.80 -10.12
C THR A 347 -11.43 9.79 -10.80
N GLN A 348 -12.39 9.00 -10.29
CA GLN A 348 -13.71 9.03 -10.93
C GLN A 348 -14.38 10.39 -10.79
N ASP A 349 -14.58 10.99 -11.95
CA ASP A 349 -15.49 12.09 -12.19
C ASP A 349 -16.95 11.62 -11.93
N PRO A 350 -17.72 12.33 -11.08
CA PRO A 350 -19.17 12.13 -10.89
C PRO A 350 -19.99 12.05 -12.19
N ALA A 351 -19.43 12.45 -13.33
CA ALA A 351 -20.02 12.30 -14.65
C ALA A 351 -20.21 10.86 -15.17
N ALA A 352 -19.61 9.84 -14.53
CA ALA A 352 -19.61 8.45 -15.02
C ALA A 352 -21.00 7.77 -15.10
N GLY A 353 -22.06 8.40 -14.55
CA GLY A 353 -23.45 7.95 -14.71
C GLY A 353 -23.94 6.91 -13.68
N ASP A 354 -23.02 6.27 -12.96
CA ASP A 354 -23.29 5.31 -11.87
C ASP A 354 -23.05 5.91 -10.47
N VAL A 355 -23.12 7.24 -10.36
CA VAL A 355 -22.86 7.98 -9.12
C VAL A 355 -24.18 8.49 -8.53
N GLU A 356 -24.45 8.13 -7.27
CA GLU A 356 -25.55 8.72 -6.49
C GLU A 356 -25.06 9.99 -5.81
N THR A 357 -25.89 11.03 -5.81
CA THR A 357 -25.55 12.35 -5.28
C THR A 357 -26.45 12.74 -4.11
N PHE A 358 -25.86 13.15 -3.00
CA PHE A 358 -26.55 13.71 -1.85
C PHE A 358 -26.12 15.17 -1.70
N CYS A 359 -27.01 16.10 -2.01
CA CYS A 359 -26.70 17.52 -2.09
C CYS A 359 -27.17 18.28 -0.84
N GLY A 360 -26.38 19.26 -0.38
CA GLY A 360 -26.75 20.13 0.74
C GLY A 360 -26.90 19.37 2.06
N VAL A 361 -26.02 18.40 2.32
CA VAL A 361 -25.97 17.67 3.58
C VAL A 361 -25.45 18.62 4.66
N GLY A 362 -26.36 19.20 5.45
CA GLY A 362 -26.04 20.16 6.52
C GLY A 362 -25.44 19.55 7.79
N THR A 363 -25.00 18.29 7.73
CA THR A 363 -24.33 17.58 8.83
C THR A 363 -23.04 16.95 8.33
N ALA A 364 -22.02 16.85 9.18
CA ALA A 364 -20.75 16.17 8.86
C ALA A 364 -20.86 14.63 8.87
N SER A 365 -22.04 14.11 8.53
CA SER A 365 -22.28 12.69 8.36
C SER A 365 -23.46 12.45 7.42
N LEU A 366 -23.42 11.29 6.77
CA LEU A 366 -24.47 10.75 5.94
C LEU A 366 -24.74 9.31 6.37
N ASN A 367 -26.01 8.99 6.62
CA ASN A 367 -26.46 7.61 6.71
C ASN A 367 -27.02 7.18 5.37
N ASP A 368 -26.27 6.35 4.67
CA ASP A 368 -26.67 5.77 3.41
C ASP A 368 -26.99 4.29 3.60
N GLY A 369 -28.27 3.94 3.48
CA GLY A 369 -28.75 2.57 3.63
C GLY A 369 -28.42 1.65 2.45
N TYR A 370 -27.69 2.13 1.44
CA TYR A 370 -27.30 1.33 0.29
C TYR A 370 -26.34 0.23 0.70
N LEU A 371 -26.75 -1.02 0.44
CA LEU A 371 -25.93 -2.19 0.61
C LEU A 371 -25.48 -2.65 -0.77
N PRO A 372 -24.19 -2.51 -1.14
CA PRO A 372 -23.72 -3.03 -2.40
C PRO A 372 -23.97 -4.53 -2.48
N ALA A 373 -24.18 -5.03 -3.70
CA ALA A 373 -24.29 -6.47 -3.91
C ALA A 373 -23.05 -7.14 -3.31
N PRO A 374 -23.20 -8.31 -2.69
CA PRO A 374 -22.07 -9.02 -2.12
C PRO A 374 -20.95 -9.16 -3.19
N GLY A 375 -19.71 -8.75 -2.90
CA GLY A 375 -18.59 -8.69 -3.86
C GLY A 375 -18.37 -7.38 -4.61
N SER A 376 -19.37 -6.49 -4.59
CA SER A 376 -19.21 -5.12 -5.04
C SER A 376 -18.93 -4.20 -3.85
N GLY A 377 -18.35 -3.05 -4.13
CA GLY A 377 -18.12 -2.00 -3.16
C GLY A 377 -18.59 -0.67 -3.71
N VAL A 378 -18.76 0.28 -2.82
CA VAL A 378 -18.92 1.69 -3.18
C VAL A 378 -17.80 2.50 -2.55
N PHE A 379 -17.51 3.64 -3.15
CA PHE A 379 -16.67 4.67 -2.52
C PHE A 379 -17.51 5.93 -2.33
N TYR A 380 -17.09 6.78 -1.42
CA TYR A 380 -17.72 8.08 -1.17
C TYR A 380 -16.69 9.18 -1.40
N LEU A 381 -17.09 10.24 -2.09
CA LEU A 381 -16.38 11.52 -2.13
C LEU A 381 -17.25 12.56 -1.44
N VAL A 382 -16.64 13.40 -0.61
CA VAL A 382 -17.33 14.49 0.07
C VAL A 382 -16.66 15.79 -0.35
N THR A 383 -17.46 16.78 -0.67
CA THR A 383 -17.02 18.15 -0.96
C THR A 383 -17.71 19.10 0.00
N GLY A 384 -16.99 20.15 0.41
CA GLY A 384 -17.56 21.23 1.19
C GLY A 384 -18.21 22.30 0.30
N ILE A 385 -19.21 23.00 0.85
CA ILE A 385 -19.84 24.16 0.22
C ILE A 385 -19.47 25.43 0.98
N VAL A 386 -18.92 26.40 0.26
CA VAL A 386 -18.66 27.76 0.77
C VAL A 386 -19.67 28.71 0.13
N GLY A 387 -20.66 29.16 0.91
CA GLY A 387 -21.75 29.99 0.41
C GLY A 387 -22.64 29.23 -0.57
N THR A 388 -22.44 29.42 -1.87
CA THR A 388 -23.15 28.68 -2.93
C THR A 388 -22.20 27.93 -3.86
N THR A 389 -20.92 27.83 -3.51
CA THR A 389 -19.87 27.25 -4.35
C THR A 389 -19.38 25.96 -3.72
N GLU A 390 -19.54 24.86 -4.45
CA GLU A 390 -18.97 23.56 -4.12
C GLU A 390 -17.46 23.55 -4.43
N GLN A 391 -16.68 22.96 -3.53
CA GLN A 391 -15.24 22.78 -3.71
C GLN A 391 -14.90 21.62 -4.66
N SER A 392 -13.62 21.48 -5.00
CA SER A 392 -13.10 20.36 -5.81
C SER A 392 -13.27 19.00 -5.11
N LEU A 393 -13.10 17.90 -5.86
CA LEU A 393 -13.16 16.51 -5.32
C LEU A 393 -11.86 16.09 -4.61
N GLY A 394 -11.14 17.05 -4.04
CA GLY A 394 -9.79 16.87 -3.48
C GLY A 394 -8.70 16.87 -4.55
N GLU A 395 -7.51 16.37 -4.18
CA GLU A 395 -6.33 16.30 -5.04
C GLU A 395 -5.95 14.84 -5.34
N ASN A 396 -5.21 14.60 -6.43
CA ASN A 396 -4.57 13.30 -6.69
C ASN A 396 -3.24 13.17 -5.94
N SER A 397 -2.55 12.03 -6.10
CA SER A 397 -1.25 11.76 -5.47
C SER A 397 -0.13 12.73 -5.88
N ASP A 398 -0.32 13.47 -6.97
CA ASP A 398 0.62 14.49 -7.46
C ASP A 398 0.23 15.91 -7.00
N GLY A 399 -0.76 16.04 -6.11
CA GLY A 399 -1.26 17.34 -5.63
C GLY A 399 -2.11 18.10 -6.66
N VAL A 400 -2.58 17.43 -7.72
CA VAL A 400 -3.42 18.06 -8.75
C VAL A 400 -4.89 17.98 -8.34
N SER A 401 -5.52 19.15 -8.19
CA SER A 401 -6.95 19.25 -7.89
C SER A 401 -7.83 18.53 -8.92
N ARG A 402 -8.79 17.77 -8.42
CA ARG A 402 -9.76 16.99 -9.19
C ARG A 402 -11.01 17.82 -9.45
N PRO A 403 -11.26 18.24 -10.69
CA PRO A 403 -12.44 19.04 -11.00
C PRO A 403 -13.71 18.21 -10.82
N ASN A 404 -14.78 18.83 -10.31
CA ASN A 404 -16.11 18.25 -10.33
C ASN A 404 -16.84 18.70 -11.61
N SER A 405 -16.95 17.84 -12.62
CA SER A 405 -17.59 18.21 -13.89
C SER A 405 -19.12 18.13 -13.86
N ARG A 406 -19.68 17.53 -12.80
CA ARG A 406 -21.13 17.46 -12.51
C ARG A 406 -21.40 17.73 -11.02
N PRO A 407 -21.20 18.98 -10.56
CA PRO A 407 -21.53 19.35 -9.20
C PRO A 407 -23.03 19.25 -8.94
N CYS A 408 -23.39 19.18 -7.66
CA CYS A 408 -24.79 19.31 -7.26
C CYS A 408 -25.39 20.62 -7.80
N PRO A 409 -26.66 20.60 -8.25
CA PRO A 409 -27.29 21.73 -8.93
C PRO A 409 -27.59 22.93 -8.03
#